data_AF-A0A0D0D8Q1-F1
#
_entry.id   AF-A0A0D0D8Q1-F1
#
_cell.length_a   1.000
_cell.length_b   1.000
_cell.length_c   1.000
_cell.angle_alpha   90.00
_cell.angle_beta   90.00
_cell.angle_gamma   90.00
#
_symmetry.space_group_name_H-M   'P 1'
#
loop_
_entity.id
_entity.type
_entity.pdbx_description
1 polymer ?
#
loop_
_entity_poly.entity_id
_entity_poly.type
_entity_poly.pdbx_seq_one_letter_code
_entity_poly.pdbx_strand_id
1 'polypeptide(L)' 'ACLIVSLLTDGCVIPCIFQLEASLAMLDQHDCVIIAKTGSGKTLCLLIPILLHTETISITISPLKHLQTTQVR' A
#
# COMPACT_ATOMS: atom_id res chain seq x y z
N ALA A 1 7.60 -7.88 3.92
CA ALA A 1 6.24 -7.41 3.64
C ALA A 1 5.16 -8.23 4.36
N CYS A 2 4.89 -9.49 3.98
CA CYS A 2 3.76 -10.26 4.54
C CYS A 2 3.78 -10.43 6.06
N LEU A 3 4.93 -10.83 6.64
CA LEU A 3 5.07 -10.99 8.10
C LEU A 3 4.79 -9.67 8.83
N ILE A 4 5.29 -8.55 8.30
CA ILE A 4 5.10 -7.23 8.91
C ILE A 4 3.63 -6.83 8.87
N VAL A 5 2.96 -6.98 7.73
CA VAL A 5 1.51 -6.71 7.64
C VAL A 5 0.72 -7.62 8.58
N SER A 6 1.08 -8.91 8.65
CA SER A 6 0.46 -9.84 9.58
C SER A 6 0.67 -9.44 11.03
N LEU A 7 1.87 -9.03 11.44
CA LEU A 7 2.16 -8.59 12.81
C LEU A 7 1.42 -7.30 13.16
N LEU A 8 1.41 -6.32 12.24
CA LEU A 8 0.73 -5.03 12.45
C LEU A 8 -0.80 -5.15 12.49
N THR A 9 -1.34 -6.28 12.06
CA THR A 9 -2.79 -6.54 12.01
C THR A 9 -3.21 -7.71 12.88
N ASP A 10 -2.35 -8.15 13.81
CA ASP A 10 -2.61 -9.29 14.71
C ASP A 10 -3.06 -10.56 13.97
N GLY A 11 -2.47 -10.80 12.78
CA GLY A 11 -2.77 -11.93 11.90
C GLY A 11 -4.04 -11.78 11.07
N CYS A 12 -4.76 -10.66 11.14
CA CYS A 12 -6.03 -10.48 10.45
C CYS A 12 -5.89 -10.19 8.95
N VAL A 13 -4.74 -9.66 8.51
CA VAL A 13 -4.51 -9.27 7.11
C VAL A 13 -3.26 -9.94 6.57
N ILE A 14 -3.41 -10.59 5.43
CA ILE A 14 -2.30 -11.10 4.61
C ILE A 14 -2.43 -10.49 3.21
N PRO A 15 -1.38 -9.85 2.67
CA PRO A 15 -1.43 -9.28 1.33
C PRO A 15 -1.72 -10.34 0.26
N CYS A 16 -2.64 -10.03 -0.65
CA CYS A 16 -2.88 -10.81 -1.86
C CYS A 16 -1.72 -10.67 -2.84
N ILE A 17 -1.62 -11.59 -3.81
CA ILE A 17 -0.51 -11.68 -4.77
C ILE A 17 -0.21 -10.33 -5.44
N PHE A 18 -1.21 -9.68 -6.05
CA PHE A 18 -0.98 -8.41 -6.74
C PHE A 18 -0.53 -7.27 -5.80
N GLN A 19 -0.93 -7.30 -4.52
CA GLN A 19 -0.51 -6.31 -3.54
C GLN A 19 0.96 -6.52 -3.21
N LEU A 20 1.37 -7.78 -3.01
CA LEU A 20 2.75 -8.13 -2.76
C LEU A 20 3.65 -7.81 -3.95
N GLU A 21 3.27 -8.19 -5.16
CA GLU A 21 4.02 -7.91 -6.39
C GLU A 21 4.21 -6.41 -6.60
N ALA A 22 3.14 -5.63 -6.50
CA ALA A 22 3.22 -4.18 -6.66
C ALA A 22 4.09 -3.53 -5.58
N SER A 23 3.94 -3.94 -4.32
CA SER A 23 4.75 -3.38 -3.24
C SER A 23 6.22 -3.76 -3.34
N LEU A 24 6.55 -4.98 -3.79
CA LEU A 24 7.94 -5.38 -4.02
C LEU A 24 8.56 -4.57 -5.16
N ALA A 25 7.84 -4.38 -6.26
CA ALA A 25 8.32 -3.53 -7.36
C ALA A 25 8.55 -2.08 -6.90
N MET A 26 7.65 -1.51 -6.10
CA MET A 26 7.84 -0.16 -5.52
C MET A 26 9.05 -0.08 -4.57
N LEU A 27 9.28 -1.11 -3.74
CA LEU A 27 10.44 -1.18 -2.84
C LEU A 27 11.76 -1.26 -3.62
N ASP A 28 11.74 -1.92 -4.77
CA ASP A 28 12.87 -1.99 -5.72
C ASP A 28 12.97 -0.75 -6.62
N GLN A 29 12.25 0.32 -6.27
CA GLN A 29 12.27 1.62 -6.97
C GLN A 29 11.81 1.54 -8.44
N HIS A 30 10.92 0.60 -8.77
CA HIS A 30 10.29 0.55 -10.08
C HIS A 30 8.98 1.34 -10.14
N ASP A 31 8.79 2.06 -11.24
CA ASP A 31 7.51 2.70 -11.56
C ASP A 31 6.42 1.65 -11.81
N CYS A 32 5.29 1.80 -11.12
CA CYS A 32 4.21 0.82 -11.13
C CYS A 32 2.87 1.45 -11.53
N VAL A 33 2.14 0.79 -12.44
CA VAL A 33 0.74 1.10 -12.74
C VAL A 33 -0.13 -0.07 -12.28
N ILE A 34 -0.98 0.16 -11.29
CA ILE A 34 -1.85 -0.87 -10.71
C ILE A 34 -3.28 -0.64 -11.16
N ILE A 35 -3.85 -1.62 -11.87
CA ILE A 35 -5.25 -1.60 -12.30
C ILE A 35 -6.05 -2.51 -11.37
N ALA A 36 -6.85 -1.91 -10.50
CA ALA A 36 -7.69 -2.67 -9.56
C ALA A 36 -8.99 -1.94 -9.20
N LYS A 37 -10.06 -2.72 -9.02
CA LYS A 37 -11.40 -2.21 -8.69
C LYS A 37 -11.43 -1.54 -7.31
N THR A 38 -12.45 -0.73 -7.05
CA THR A 38 -12.71 -0.25 -5.68
C THR A 38 -13.05 -1.43 -4.77
N GLY A 39 -12.59 -1.37 -3.51
CA GLY A 39 -12.75 -2.47 -2.54
C GLY A 39 -11.74 -3.62 -2.70
N SER A 40 -10.91 -3.64 -3.74
CA SER A 40 -9.92 -4.71 -3.94
C SER A 40 -8.73 -4.66 -2.97
N GLY A 41 -8.61 -3.61 -2.16
CA GLY A 41 -7.47 -3.40 -1.26
C GLY A 41 -6.25 -2.78 -1.94
N LYS A 42 -6.39 -2.08 -3.07
CA LYS A 42 -5.27 -1.39 -3.74
C LYS A 42 -4.52 -0.37 -2.87
N THR A 43 -5.16 0.16 -1.82
CA THR A 43 -4.50 1.06 -0.86
C THR A 43 -3.34 0.37 -0.14
N LEU A 44 -3.47 -0.94 0.14
CA LEU A 44 -2.42 -1.69 0.83
C LEU A 44 -1.12 -1.76 0.01
N CYS A 45 -1.21 -1.71 -1.34
CA CYS A 45 -0.05 -1.65 -2.22
C CYS A 45 0.86 -0.44 -1.92
N LEU A 46 0.27 0.69 -1.52
CA LEU A 46 0.98 1.91 -1.14
C LEU A 46 1.45 1.88 0.32
N LEU A 47 0.63 1.34 1.23
CA LEU A 47 0.96 1.33 2.66
C LEU A 47 2.16 0.45 2.98
N ILE A 48 2.31 -0.71 2.33
CA ILE A 48 3.43 -1.61 2.57
C ILE A 48 4.79 -0.91 2.36
N PRO A 49 5.09 -0.30 1.19
CA PRO A 49 6.38 0.37 1.00
C PRO A 49 6.57 1.56 1.95
N ILE A 50 5.51 2.33 2.25
CA ILE A 50 5.57 3.44 3.21
C ILE A 50 5.98 2.97 4.61
N LEU A 51 5.41 1.86 5.08
CA LEU A 51 5.71 1.30 6.40
C LEU A 51 7.11 0.69 6.48
N LEU A 52 7.68 0.24 5.36
CA LEU A 52 8.99 -0.40 5.30
C LEU A 52 10.13 0.60 5.06
N HIS A 53 9.87 1.75 4.43
CA HIS A 53 10.85 2.83 4.21
C HIS A 53 10.64 3.99 5.18
N THR A 54 10.92 3.75 6.46
CA THR A 54 10.69 4.72 7.56
C THR A 54 11.55 5.98 7.50
N GLU A 55 12.63 5.97 6.71
CA GLU A 55 13.56 7.10 6.55
C GLU A 55 13.18 8.02 5.38
N THR A 56 12.05 7.76 4.70
CA THR A 56 11.63 8.49 3.51
C THR A 56 10.27 9.15 3.69
N ILE A 57 10.04 10.23 2.94
CA ILE A 57 8.74 10.89 2.87
C ILE A 57 8.01 10.38 1.64
N SER A 58 6.80 9.86 1.83
CA SER A 58 5.93 9.44 0.73
C SER A 58 4.80 10.44 0.52
N ILE A 59 4.60 10.88 -0.73
CA ILE A 59 3.55 11.82 -1.12
C ILE A 59 2.47 11.06 -1.89
N THR A 60 1.26 10.99 -1.34
CA THR A 60 0.10 10.42 -2.04
C THR A 60 -0.77 11.54 -2.59
N ILE A 61 -0.97 11.55 -3.90
CA ILE A 61 -1.82 12.52 -4.59
C ILE A 61 -3.15 11.84 -4.93
N SER A 62 -4.24 12.43 -4.44
CA SER A 62 -5.61 11.97 -4.71
C SER A 62 -6.39 13.06 -5.45
N PRO A 63 -7.20 12.73 -6.47
CA PRO A 63 -7.88 13.73 -7.29
C PRO A 63 -9.02 14.46 -6.55
N LEU A 64 -9.50 13.90 -5.43
CA LEU A 64 -10.59 14.47 -4.64
C LEU A 64 -10.23 14.50 -3.16
N LYS A 65 -10.53 15.63 -2.50
CA LYS A 65 -10.32 15.81 -1.06
C LYS A 65 -11.07 14.77 -0.23
N HIS A 66 -12.28 14.40 -0.64
CA HIS A 66 -13.05 13.35 0.04
C HIS A 66 -12.31 12.01 0.03
N LEU A 67 -11.74 11.61 -1.12
CA LEU A 67 -10.94 10.38 -1.21
C LEU A 67 -9.69 10.45 -0.33
N GLN A 68 -9.00 11.59 -0.33
CA GLN A 68 -7.85 11.81 0.54
C GLN A 68 -8.23 11.69 2.03
N THR A 69 -9.33 12.31 2.46
CA THR A 69 -9.77 12.22 3.86
C THR A 69 -10.11 10.79 4.27
N THR A 70 -10.62 9.96 3.35
CA THR A 70 -10.89 8.53 3.62
C THR A 70 -9.61 7.68 3.70
N GLN A 71 -8.50 8.12 3.11
CA GLN A 71 -7.22 7.40 3.18
C GLN A 71 -6.41 7.73 4.44
N VAL A 72 -6.65 8.91 5.01
CA VAL A 72 -5.93 9.41 6.20
C VAL A 72 -6.66 9.06 7.51
N ARG A 73 -7.99 8.90 7.45
CA ARG A 73 -8.81 8.42 8.57
C ARG A 73 -8.72 6.92 8.71
#